data_AF-A0A419FX97-F1
#
_entry.id   AF-A0A419FX97-F1
#
_cell.length_a   1.000
_cell.length_b   1.000
_cell.length_c   1.000
_cell.angle_alpha   90.00
_cell.angle_beta   90.00
_cell.angle_gamma   90.00
#
_symmetry.space_group_name_H-M   'P 1'
#
loop_
_entity.id
_entity.type
_entity.pdbx_description
1 polymer ?
#
loop_
_entity_poly.entity_id
_entity_poly.type
_entity_poly.pdbx_seq_one_letter_code
_entity_poly.pdbx_strand_id
1 'polypeptide(L)' 'MNDALSYKKALEEIESIVEEIENETVDVDILAEKVNRGAFLIKYCKAKLKATDNEVKKILKEFEKEDKDTEPD' A
#
# COMPACT_ATOMS: atom_id res chain seq x y z
N MET A 1 18.69 -0.66 10.58
CA MET A 1 17.88 -0.45 9.35
C MET A 1 16.52 -1.05 9.63
N ASN A 2 15.43 -0.32 9.42
CA ASN A 2 14.10 -0.92 9.55
C ASN A 2 13.88 -1.77 8.30
N ASP A 3 13.99 -3.09 8.43
CA ASP A 3 13.71 -4.09 7.39
C ASP A 3 12.20 -4.21 7.05
N ALA A 4 11.44 -3.14 7.30
CA ALA A 4 10.05 -3.06 6.90
C ALA A 4 9.99 -2.77 5.38
N LEU A 5 9.30 -3.65 4.65
CA LEU A 5 8.97 -3.44 3.24
C LEU A 5 8.29 -2.08 3.08
N SER A 6 8.82 -1.17 2.26
CA SER A 6 8.18 0.12 2.01
C SER A 6 7.11 0.00 0.93
N TYR A 7 6.17 0.95 0.86
CA TYR A 7 5.17 0.98 -0.22
C TYR A 7 5.84 1.03 -1.60
N LYS A 8 6.87 1.88 -1.75
CA LYS A 8 7.64 2.01 -3.00
C LYS A 8 8.30 0.70 -3.40
N LYS A 9 8.98 0.03 -2.46
CA LYS A 9 9.62 -1.26 -2.73
C LYS A 9 8.60 -2.35 -3.08
N ALA A 10 7.45 -2.36 -2.42
CA ALA A 10 6.37 -3.31 -2.73
C ALA A 10 5.81 -3.06 -4.14
N LEU A 11 5.71 -1.81 -4.57
CA LEU A 11 5.27 -1.45 -5.92
C LEU A 11 6.30 -1.85 -6.99
N GLU A 12 7.58 -1.52 -6.77
CA GLU A 12 8.68 -1.94 -7.65
C GLU A 12 8.73 -3.47 -7.81
N GLU A 13 8.49 -4.21 -6.73
CA GLU A 13 8.44 -5.68 -6.78
C GLU A 13 7.21 -6.19 -7.54
N ILE A 14 6.05 -5.55 -7.43
CA ILE A 14 4.87 -5.90 -8.26
C ILE A 14 5.17 -5.69 -9.74
N GLU A 15 5.79 -4.56 -10.10
CA GLU A 15 6.16 -4.26 -11.50
C GLU A 15 7.11 -5.32 -12.06
N SER A 16 8.13 -5.70 -11.30
CA SER A 16 9.05 -6.78 -11.66
C SER A 16 8.34 -8.13 -11.83
N ILE A 17 7.39 -8.46 -10.95
CA ILE A 17 6.60 -9.69 -11.07
C ILE A 17 5.77 -9.69 -12.35
N VAL A 18 5.15 -8.56 -12.70
CA VAL A 18 4.35 -8.43 -13.94
C VAL A 18 5.24 -8.63 -15.16
N GLU A 19 6.39 -7.95 -15.21
CA GLU A 19 7.34 -8.07 -16.32
C GLU A 19 7.82 -9.53 -16.49
N GLU A 20 8.15 -10.21 -15.39
CA GLU A 20 8.53 -11.63 -15.45
C GLU A 20 7.41 -12.53 -16.00
N ILE A 21 6.16 -12.31 -15.57
CA ILE A 21 5.01 -13.10 -16.04
C ILE A 21 4.73 -12.85 -17.52
N GLU A 22 4.85 -11.60 -17.98
CA GLU A 22 4.59 -11.21 -19.38
C GLU A 22 5.64 -11.77 -20.35
N ASN A 23 6.83 -12.10 -19.88
CA ASN A 23 7.91 -12.65 -20.70
C ASN A 23 7.72 -14.14 -21.08
N GLU A 24 6.54 -14.74 -20.84
CA GLU A 24 6.03 -16.07 -21.29
C GLU A 24 6.98 -17.28 -21.15
N THR A 25 8.09 -17.14 -20.44
CA THR A 25 9.13 -18.17 -20.26
C THR A 25 9.14 -18.77 -18.86
N VAL A 26 8.14 -18.41 -18.05
CA VAL A 26 8.04 -18.79 -16.64
C VAL A 26 7.33 -20.14 -16.53
N ASP A 27 7.97 -21.09 -15.84
CA ASP A 27 7.39 -22.38 -15.50
C ASP A 27 6.08 -22.21 -14.69
N VAL A 28 5.11 -23.10 -14.86
CA VAL A 28 3.79 -23.04 -14.18
C VAL A 28 3.93 -23.03 -12.65
N ASP A 29 4.89 -23.77 -12.09
CA ASP A 29 5.11 -23.77 -10.65
C ASP A 29 5.64 -22.40 -10.17
N ILE A 30 6.54 -21.78 -10.93
CA ILE A 30 7.08 -20.44 -10.64
C ILE A 30 5.99 -19.38 -10.82
N LEU A 31 5.12 -19.53 -11.81
CA LEU A 31 4.00 -18.63 -12.04
C LEU A 31 3.07 -18.58 -10.83
N ALA A 32 2.76 -19.74 -10.23
CA ALA A 32 1.94 -19.82 -9.03
C ALA A 32 2.59 -19.08 -7.83
N GLU A 33 3.90 -19.20 -7.65
CA GLU A 33 4.63 -18.47 -6.61
C GLU A 33 4.60 -16.96 -6.84
N LYS A 34 4.83 -16.51 -8.08
CA LYS A 34 4.83 -15.10 -8.48
C LYS A 34 3.46 -14.46 -8.29
N VAL A 35 2.39 -15.14 -8.68
CA VAL A 35 1.01 -14.69 -8.45
C VAL A 35 0.69 -14.56 -6.97
N ASN A 36 1.07 -15.56 -6.15
CA ASN A 36 0.88 -15.50 -4.70
C ASN A 36 1.64 -14.34 -4.07
N ARG A 37 2.88 -14.09 -4.50
CA ARG A 37 3.68 -12.96 -4.05
C ARG A 37 3.04 -11.63 -4.44
N GLY A 38 2.60 -11.48 -5.69
CA GLY A 38 1.89 -10.29 -6.16
C GLY A 38 0.63 -10.01 -5.35
N ALA A 39 -0.18 -11.03 -5.06
CA ALA A 39 -1.39 -10.91 -4.24
C ALA A 39 -1.07 -10.43 -2.82
N PHE A 40 0.00 -10.94 -2.20
CA PHE A 40 0.48 -10.48 -0.90
C PHE A 40 0.88 -9.00 -0.94
N LEU A 41 1.67 -8.58 -1.94
CA LEU A 41 2.14 -7.20 -2.08
C LEU A 41 0.99 -6.23 -2.31
N ILE A 42 0.01 -6.60 -3.14
CA ILE A 42 -1.20 -5.79 -3.37
C ILE A 42 -1.98 -5.60 -2.06
N LYS A 43 -2.13 -6.67 -1.26
CA LYS A 43 -2.80 -6.59 0.04
C LYS A 43 -2.05 -5.67 1.01
N TYR A 44 -0.72 -5.77 1.02
CA TYR A 44 0.14 -4.89 1.80
C TYR A 44 -0.04 -3.41 1.41
N CYS A 45 0.04 -3.09 0.12
CA CYS A 45 -0.15 -1.74 -0.40
C CYS A 45 -1.53 -1.16 -0.04
N LYS A 46 -2.60 -1.95 -0.20
CA LYS A 46 -3.96 -1.55 0.19
C LYS A 46 -4.06 -1.23 1.68
N ALA A 47 -3.44 -2.03 2.54
CA ALA A 47 -3.43 -1.78 3.98
C ALA A 47 -2.70 -0.48 4.33
N LYS A 48 -1.55 -0.21 3.71
CA LYS A 48 -0.79 1.03 3.86
C LYS A 48 -1.62 2.26 3.45
N LEU A 49 -2.25 2.22 2.28
CA LEU A 49 -3.10 3.32 1.81
C LEU A 49 -4.28 3.58 2.74
N LYS A 50 -4.95 2.52 3.21
CA LYS A 50 -6.06 2.65 4.16
C LYS A 50 -5.62 3.26 5.49
N ALA A 51 -4.44 2.88 5.98
CA ALA A 51 -3.88 3.46 7.21
C ALA A 51 -3.61 4.96 7.03
N THR A 52 -2.98 5.35 5.92
CA THR A 52 -2.72 6.76 5.61
C THR A 52 -4.01 7.57 5.44
N ASP A 53 -5.02 7.05 4.72
CA ASP A 53 -6.32 7.70 4.58
C ASP A 53 -7.01 7.94 5.93
N ASN A 54 -6.97 6.95 6.83
CA ASN A 54 -7.51 7.11 8.18
C ASN A 54 -6.78 8.18 8.99
N GLU A 55 -5.46 8.27 8.87
CA GLU A 55 -4.64 9.27 9.55
C GLU A 55 -4.97 10.68 9.05
N VAL A 56 -5.07 10.87 7.73
CA VAL A 56 -5.50 12.14 7.12
C VAL A 56 -6.89 12.55 7.62
N LYS A 57 -7.85 11.62 7.63
CA LYS A 57 -9.20 11.88 8.14
C LYS A 57 -9.21 12.25 9.62
N LYS A 58 -8.30 11.70 10.43
CA LYS A 58 -8.17 12.04 11.85
C LYS A 58 -7.69 13.47 12.02
N ILE A 59 -6.64 13.85 11.29
CA ILE A 59 -6.06 15.20 11.34
C ILE A 59 -7.09 16.24 10.89
N LEU A 60 -7.81 15.99 9.79
CA LEU A 60 -8.85 16.92 9.32
C LEU A 60 -9.96 17.13 10.36
N LYS A 61 -10.37 16.07 11.06
CA LYS A 61 -11.36 16.17 12.16
C LYS A 61 -10.83 16.92 13.39
N GLU A 62 -9.53 16.89 13.62
CA GLU A 62 -8.91 17.66 14.71
C GLU A 62 -8.96 19.16 14.37
N PHE A 63 -8.62 19.54 13.14
CA PHE A 63 -8.76 20.93 12.67
C PHE A 63 -10.20 21.44 12.71
N GLU A 64 -11.17 20.65 12.27
CA GLU A 64 -12.60 21.03 12.35
C GLU A 64 -13.11 21.24 13.78
N LYS A 65 -12.48 20.63 14.79
CA LYS A 65 -12.83 20.83 16.20
C LYS A 65 -12.18 22.09 16.75
N GLU A 66 -10.90 22.30 16.45
CA GLU A 66 -10.17 23.51 16.85
C GLU A 66 -10.83 24.79 16.32
N ASP A 67 -11.35 24.76 15.09
CA ASP A 67 -12.06 25.91 14.51
C ASP A 67 -13.39 26.21 15.25
N LYS A 68 -14.12 25.18 15.69
CA LYS A 68 -15.43 25.33 16.38
C LYS A 68 -15.32 25.77 17.84
N ASP A 69 -14.17 25.55 18.47
CA ASP A 69 -13.93 25.95 19.86
C ASP A 69 -13.50 27.44 19.98
N THR A 70 -13.42 28.19 18.87
CA THR A 70 -12.99 29.61 18.84
C THR A 70 -14.09 30.63 18.55
N GLU A 71 -15.34 30.22 18.33
CA GLU A 71 -16.49 31.14 18.28
C GLU A 71 -17.09 31.32 19.69
N PRO A 72 -16.96 32.50 20.32
CA PRO A 72 -17.79 32.84 21.47
C PRO A 72 -19.21 33.15 20.98
N ASP A 73 -20.21 32.53 21.62
CA ASP A 73 -21.64 32.91 21.55
C ASP A 73 -21.85 34.43 21.68
#